data_AF-A0A9W7LHV9-F1
#
_entry.id   AF-A0A9W7LHV9-F1
#
_cell.length_a   1.000
_cell.length_b   1.000
_cell.length_c   1.000
_cell.angle_alpha   90.00
_cell.angle_beta   90.00
_cell.angle_gamma   90.00
#
_symmetry.space_group_name_H-M   'P 1'
#
loop_
_entity.id
_entity.type
_entity.pdbx_description
1 polymer ?
#
loop_
_entity_poly.entity_id
_entity_poly.type
_entity_poly.pdbx_seq_one_letter_code
_entity_poly.pdbx_strand_id
1 'polypeptide(L)'
;MLSATCQCPNDRESSIREMVKVNNFEANDLVCKEFGIQVHKELALVDARVLPPPMLKYHDSGRERSVCPNLGSWNMINKVFRNTLSISIRASRDDKIDQTLLDIYREFAGKNMQILGGAKCI
;
A
#
# COMPACT_ATOMS: atom_id res chain seq x y z
N MET A 1 -2.78 12.80 -18.37
CA MET A 1 -2.92 11.35 -18.65
C MET A 1 -3.49 10.61 -17.45
N LEU A 2 -2.90 10.69 -16.25
CA LEU A 2 -3.43 10.02 -15.05
C LEU A 2 -4.85 10.46 -14.68
N SER A 3 -5.14 11.76 -14.64
CA SER A 3 -6.48 12.27 -14.37
C SER A 3 -7.52 11.89 -15.43
N ALA A 4 -7.09 11.62 -16.66
CA ALA A 4 -7.97 11.29 -17.77
C ALA A 4 -8.41 9.81 -17.76
N THR A 5 -7.65 8.93 -17.09
CA THR A 5 -7.94 7.49 -17.01
C THR A 5 -8.41 7.04 -15.63
N CYS A 6 -8.21 7.84 -14.58
CA CYS A 6 -8.73 7.55 -13.24
C CYS A 6 -10.25 7.71 -13.19
N GLN A 7 -10.94 6.63 -12.82
CA GLN A 7 -12.41 6.57 -12.67
C GLN A 7 -12.77 5.99 -11.31
N CYS A 8 -13.86 6.48 -10.71
CA CYS A 8 -14.43 5.88 -9.50
C CYS A 8 -14.92 4.44 -9.80
N PRO A 9 -14.92 3.53 -8.80
CA PRO A 9 -15.30 2.13 -9.03
C PRO A 9 -16.64 1.94 -9.74
N ASN A 10 -17.68 2.71 -9.35
CA ASN A 10 -19.01 2.62 -9.95
C ASN A 10 -19.03 3.06 -11.42
N ASP A 11 -18.30 4.12 -11.75
CA ASP A 11 -18.18 4.62 -13.13
C ASP A 11 -17.41 3.62 -13.99
N ARG A 12 -16.34 3.05 -13.42
CA ARG A 12 -15.53 2.03 -14.08
C ARG A 12 -16.34 0.78 -14.36
N GLU A 13 -17.12 0.30 -13.39
CA GLU A 13 -18.02 -0.84 -13.55
C GLU A 13 -19.05 -0.59 -14.65
N SER A 14 -19.66 0.58 -14.66
CA SER A 14 -20.64 0.98 -15.68
C SER A 14 -20.03 1.03 -17.07
N SER A 15 -18.82 1.58 -17.19
CA SER A 15 -18.06 1.61 -18.45
C SER A 15 -17.71 0.20 -18.97
N ILE A 16 -17.34 -0.72 -18.08
CA ILE A 16 -17.06 -2.11 -18.44
C ILE A 16 -18.35 -2.80 -18.93
N ARG A 17 -19.46 -2.64 -18.20
CA ARG A 17 -20.76 -3.20 -18.61
C ARG A 17 -21.19 -2.69 -19.99
N GLU A 18 -20.97 -1.40 -20.26
CA GLU A 18 -21.29 -0.81 -21.55
C GLU A 18 -20.39 -1.35 -22.67
N MET A 19 -19.08 -1.47 -22.43
CA MET A 19 -18.16 -2.05 -23.40
C MET A 19 -18.56 -3.48 -23.79
N VAL A 20 -18.95 -4.32 -22.83
CA VAL A 20 -19.38 -5.69 -23.11
C VAL A 20 -20.64 -5.72 -23.97
N LYS A 21 -21.59 -4.81 -23.74
CA LYS A 21 -22.80 -4.67 -24.59
C LYS A 21 -22.45 -4.22 -26.01
N VAL A 22 -21.61 -3.20 -26.15
CA VAL A 22 -21.21 -2.63 -27.45
C VAL A 22 -20.42 -3.66 -28.27
N ASN A 23 -19.54 -4.44 -27.62
CA ASN A 23 -18.78 -5.49 -28.30
C ASN A 23 -19.65 -6.66 -28.79
N ASN A 24 -20.82 -6.87 -28.16
CA ASN A 24 -21.84 -7.83 -28.56
C ASN A 24 -21.29 -9.23 -28.91
N PHE A 25 -20.44 -9.78 -28.03
CA PHE A 25 -19.69 -11.01 -28.28
C PHE A 25 -20.57 -12.21 -28.64
N GLU A 26 -21.79 -12.30 -28.09
CA GLU A 26 -22.75 -13.37 -28.37
C GLU A 26 -23.18 -13.44 -29.84
N ALA A 27 -23.17 -12.31 -30.55
CA ALA A 27 -23.53 -12.22 -31.97
C ALA A 27 -22.30 -12.25 -32.89
N ASN A 28 -21.10 -12.36 -32.33
CA ASN A 28 -19.87 -12.40 -33.10
C ASN A 28 -19.58 -13.82 -33.57
N ASP A 29 -19.73 -14.05 -34.87
CA ASP A 29 -19.56 -15.37 -35.49
C ASP A 29 -18.16 -15.96 -35.30
N LEU A 30 -17.10 -15.15 -35.36
CA LEU A 30 -15.74 -15.62 -35.09
C LEU A 30 -15.62 -16.13 -33.65
N VAL A 31 -16.14 -15.37 -32.68
CA VAL A 31 -16.04 -15.73 -31.26
C VAL A 31 -16.89 -16.97 -30.93
N CYS A 32 -18.16 -16.95 -31.32
CA CYS A 32 -19.13 -17.98 -30.94
C CYS A 32 -19.05 -19.24 -31.80
N LYS A 33 -18.83 -19.13 -33.12
CA LYS A 33 -18.89 -20.28 -34.04
C LYS A 33 -17.50 -20.84 -34.34
N GLU A 34 -16.55 -19.98 -34.72
CA GLU A 34 -15.21 -20.44 -35.12
C GLU A 34 -14.40 -20.93 -33.91
N PHE A 35 -14.37 -20.13 -32.83
CA PHE A 35 -13.62 -20.48 -31.62
C PHE A 35 -14.44 -21.17 -30.53
N GLY A 36 -15.77 -21.21 -30.65
CA GLY A 36 -16.66 -21.88 -29.68
C GLY A 36 -16.67 -21.22 -28.29
N ILE A 37 -16.32 -19.93 -28.19
CA ILE A 37 -16.22 -19.21 -26.92
C ILE A 37 -17.57 -18.59 -26.57
N GLN A 38 -18.01 -18.76 -25.32
CA GLN A 38 -19.21 -18.13 -24.78
C GLN A 38 -18.82 -17.05 -23.76
N VAL A 39 -19.33 -15.83 -23.96
CA VAL A 39 -19.05 -14.68 -23.09
C VAL A 39 -20.34 -14.19 -22.47
N HIS A 40 -20.44 -14.25 -21.15
CA HIS A 40 -21.57 -13.70 -20.39
C HIS A 40 -21.45 -12.17 -20.27
N LYS A 41 -22.59 -11.47 -20.19
CA LYS A 41 -22.65 -10.00 -20.08
C LYS A 41 -22.53 -9.52 -18.63
N GLU A 42 -22.78 -10.42 -17.70
CA GLU A 42 -22.83 -10.21 -16.28
C GLU A 42 -21.44 -10.37 -15.66
N LEU A 43 -21.15 -9.56 -14.65
CA LEU A 43 -19.92 -9.69 -13.88
C LEU A 43 -20.01 -10.92 -12.98
N ALA A 44 -18.91 -11.67 -12.89
CA ALA A 44 -18.82 -12.80 -11.97
C ALA A 44 -18.94 -12.31 -10.52
N LEU A 45 -19.86 -12.93 -9.76
CA LEU A 45 -20.00 -12.69 -8.33
C LEU A 45 -19.04 -13.62 -7.58
N VAL A 46 -18.29 -13.05 -6.63
CA VAL A 46 -17.29 -13.77 -5.84
C VAL A 46 -17.50 -13.43 -4.37
N ASP A 47 -17.53 -14.47 -3.53
CA ASP A 47 -17.59 -14.31 -2.08
C ASP A 47 -16.27 -13.76 -1.55
N ALA A 48 -16.32 -12.55 -0.99
CA ALA A 48 -15.16 -11.89 -0.41
C ALA A 48 -15.20 -11.93 1.12
N ARG A 49 -14.03 -11.80 1.75
CA ARG A 49 -13.89 -11.65 3.20
C ARG A 49 -13.14 -10.37 3.52
N VAL A 50 -13.66 -9.57 4.44
CA VAL A 50 -12.96 -8.43 5.03
C VAL A 50 -12.36 -8.90 6.35
N LEU A 51 -11.04 -8.99 6.42
CA LEU A 51 -10.35 -9.36 7.65
C LEU A 51 -10.39 -8.17 8.63
N PRO A 52 -10.58 -8.42 9.94
CA PRO A 52 -10.50 -7.37 10.94
C PRO A 52 -9.07 -6.78 10.95
N PRO A 53 -8.94 -5.46 11.12
CA PRO A 53 -7.63 -4.81 11.16
C PRO A 53 -6.83 -5.28 12.39
N PRO A 54 -5.50 -5.46 12.26
CA PRO A 54 -4.66 -5.84 13.39
C PRO A 54 -4.43 -4.65 14.33
N MET A 55 -4.24 -4.93 15.61
CA MET A 55 -3.84 -3.90 16.57
C MET A 55 -2.35 -3.56 16.41
N LEU A 56 -2.04 -2.31 16.10
CA LEU A 56 -0.67 -1.82 16.01
C LEU A 56 -0.21 -1.35 17.39
N LYS A 57 0.88 -1.92 17.91
CA LYS A 57 1.44 -1.56 19.22
C LYS A 57 2.70 -0.71 19.06
N TYR A 58 2.71 0.43 19.76
CA TYR A 58 3.77 1.44 19.81
C TYR A 58 4.53 1.41 21.15
N HIS A 59 5.47 2.34 21.34
CA HIS A 59 6.25 2.44 22.58
C HIS A 59 5.38 2.92 23.75
N ASP A 60 5.66 2.42 24.96
CA ASP A 60 4.86 2.70 26.15
C ASP A 60 5.00 4.15 26.67
N SER A 61 6.06 4.86 26.23
CA SER A 61 6.24 6.30 26.52
C SER A 61 5.33 7.21 25.69
N GLY A 62 4.71 6.70 24.63
CA GLY A 62 3.70 7.45 23.89
C GLY A 62 2.42 7.62 24.70
N ARG A 63 1.71 8.73 24.47
CA ARG A 63 0.38 8.95 25.06
C ARG A 63 -0.61 7.88 24.58
N GLU A 64 -0.49 7.46 23.32
CA GLU A 64 -1.19 6.32 22.75
C GLU A 64 -0.20 5.18 22.48
N ARG A 65 -0.42 4.04 23.14
CA ARG A 65 0.45 2.86 23.07
C ARG A 65 0.03 1.85 22.02
N SER A 66 -1.19 1.99 21.50
CA SER A 66 -1.72 1.12 20.45
C SER A 66 -2.80 1.82 19.65
N VAL A 67 -3.02 1.38 18.43
CA VAL A 67 -4.11 1.84 17.56
C VAL A 67 -4.69 0.67 16.78
N CYS A 68 -6.01 0.67 16.63
CA CYS A 68 -6.70 -0.18 15.68
C CYS A 68 -6.93 0.64 14.40
N PRO A 69 -6.33 0.29 13.25
CA PRO A 69 -6.53 1.00 12.00
C PRO A 69 -8.00 1.08 11.61
N ASN A 70 -8.42 2.23 11.09
CA ASN A 70 -9.76 2.43 10.57
C ASN A 70 -9.72 2.47 9.04
N LEU A 71 -10.45 1.58 8.37
CA LEU A 71 -10.46 1.45 6.91
C LEU A 71 -9.04 1.37 6.30
N GLY A 72 -8.14 0.65 6.97
CA GLY A 72 -6.73 0.53 6.54
C GLY A 72 -5.85 1.76 6.81
N SER A 73 -6.36 2.78 7.50
CA SER A 73 -5.65 4.03 7.78
C SER A 73 -5.44 4.27 9.28
N TRP A 74 -4.32 4.91 9.61
CA TRP A 74 -3.98 5.41 10.94
C TRP A 74 -2.97 6.56 10.84
N ASN A 75 -2.72 7.26 11.95
CA ASN A 75 -1.70 8.31 12.03
C ASN A 75 -0.75 8.07 13.21
N MET A 76 0.32 8.88 13.27
CA MET A 76 1.36 8.85 14.30
C MET A 76 1.14 9.85 15.44
N ILE A 77 0.00 10.56 15.46
CA ILE A 77 -0.30 11.53 16.52
C ILE A 77 -0.34 10.77 17.85
N ASN A 78 0.27 11.36 18.90
CA ASN A 78 0.38 10.81 20.25
C ASN A 78 1.15 9.48 20.40
N LYS A 79 1.79 8.97 19.34
CA LYS A 79 2.48 7.68 19.34
C LYS A 79 3.99 7.88 19.26
N VAL A 80 4.73 7.00 19.93
CA VAL A 80 6.20 6.97 19.88
C VAL A 80 6.64 5.65 19.24
N PHE A 81 7.62 5.71 18.34
CA PHE A 81 8.16 4.52 17.69
C PHE A 81 8.68 3.52 18.73
N ARG A 82 8.29 2.25 18.58
CA ARG A 82 8.73 1.16 19.46
C ARG A 82 10.25 1.12 19.59
N ASN A 83 10.95 1.28 18.47
CA ASN A 83 12.40 1.37 18.42
C ASN A 83 12.74 2.77 17.91
N THR A 84 13.08 3.66 18.82
CA THR A 84 13.52 5.01 18.46
C THR A 84 15.04 5.04 18.38
N LEU A 85 15.59 5.50 17.26
CA LEU A 85 17.02 5.77 17.14
C LEU A 85 17.35 7.09 17.83
N SER A 86 18.37 7.09 18.68
CA SER A 86 18.96 8.33 19.17
C SER A 86 19.83 8.91 18.05
N ILE A 87 19.37 10.00 17.43
CA ILE A 87 20.15 10.76 16.46
C ILE A 87 20.69 11.98 17.20
N SER A 88 22.00 12.01 17.40
CA SER A 88 22.68 13.22 17.87
C SER A 88 22.59 14.31 16.82
N ILE A 89 22.24 15.53 17.22
CA ILE A 89 22.37 16.70 16.32
C ILE A 89 23.85 16.83 15.94
N ARG A 90 24.14 16.85 14.64
CA ARG A 90 25.49 17.04 14.11
C ARG A 90 25.54 18.34 13.31
N ALA A 91 26.57 19.15 13.57
CA ALA A 91 26.92 20.27 12.73
C ALA A 91 27.98 19.82 11.72
N SER A 92 27.86 20.26 10.47
CA SER A 92 28.88 20.09 9.45
C SER A 92 29.27 21.44 8.89
N ARG A 93 30.53 21.58 8.49
CA ARG A 93 30.93 22.67 7.59
C ARG A 93 30.45 22.36 6.18
N ASP A 94 30.19 23.40 5.39
CA ASP A 94 29.65 23.28 4.04
C ASP A 94 30.53 22.42 3.13
N ASP A 95 31.85 22.48 3.28
CA ASP A 95 32.84 21.71 2.51
C ASP A 95 32.94 20.22 2.92
N LYS A 96 32.24 19.82 3.99
CA LYS A 96 32.31 18.46 4.58
C LYS A 96 30.94 17.80 4.74
N ILE A 97 29.89 18.36 4.15
CA ILE A 97 28.52 17.81 4.26
C ILE A 97 28.49 16.34 3.80
N ASP A 98 29.04 16.04 2.61
CA ASP A 98 29.00 14.69 2.05
C ASP A 98 29.74 13.66 2.93
N GLN A 99 30.90 14.05 3.47
CA GLN A 99 31.65 13.18 4.38
C GLN A 99 30.90 12.94 5.68
N THR A 100 30.28 13.99 6.24
CA THR A 100 29.46 13.88 7.46
C THR A 100 28.24 12.99 7.25
N LEU A 101 27.58 13.08 6.09
CA LEU A 101 26.46 12.20 5.73
C LEU A 101 26.90 10.73 5.58
N LEU A 102 28.06 10.48 4.98
CA LEU A 102 28.62 9.13 4.88
C LEU A 102 28.97 8.55 6.26
N ASP A 103 29.53 9.35 7.15
CA ASP A 103 29.88 8.91 8.51
C ASP A 103 28.62 8.59 9.33
N ILE A 104 27.58 9.42 9.21
CA ILE A 104 26.24 9.14 9.75
C ILE A 104 25.72 7.82 9.21
N TYR A 105 25.69 7.65 7.89
CA TYR A 105 25.16 6.44 7.26
C TYR A 105 25.88 5.18 7.77
N ARG A 106 27.22 5.20 7.87
CA ARG A 106 28.03 4.08 8.36
C ARG A 106 27.72 3.74 9.82
N GLU A 107 27.59 4.75 10.68
CA GLU A 107 27.23 4.56 12.09
C GLU A 107 25.86 3.87 12.23
N PHE A 108 24.87 4.31 11.46
CA PHE A 108 23.52 3.74 11.53
C PHE A 108 23.39 2.39 10.82
N ALA A 109 24.12 2.16 9.74
CA ALA A 109 24.17 0.86 9.06
C ALA A 109 24.69 -0.25 9.99
N GLY A 110 25.68 0.05 10.85
CA GLY A 110 26.17 -0.89 11.87
C GLY A 110 25.16 -1.19 12.99
N LYS A 111 24.32 -0.22 13.36
CA LYS A 111 23.28 -0.38 14.41
C LYS A 111 22.02 -1.10 13.89
N ASN A 112 21.72 -1.02 12.59
CA ASN A 112 20.54 -1.64 11.98
C ASN A 112 20.51 -3.18 12.08
N MET A 113 21.67 -3.85 12.23
CA MET A 113 21.73 -5.31 12.30
C MET A 113 21.13 -5.90 13.60
N GLN A 114 20.98 -5.10 14.67
CA GLN A 114 20.30 -5.53 15.91
C GLN A 114 18.79 -5.25 15.92
N ILE A 115 18.30 -4.37 15.04
CA ILE A 115 16.89 -3.91 15.04
C ILE A 115 15.99 -4.84 14.20
N LEU A 116 16.55 -5.52 13.20
CA LEU A 116 15.81 -6.41 12.29
C LEU A 116 15.52 -7.80 12.87
N GLY A 117 16.04 -8.14 14.06
CA GLY A 117 15.90 -9.47 14.66
C GLY A 117 14.54 -9.80 15.30
N GLY A 118 13.56 -8.90 15.26
CA GLY A 118 12.28 -9.11 15.97
C GLY A 118 11.02 -8.52 15.34
N ALA A 119 11.11 -7.82 14.21
CA ALA A 119 9.94 -7.25 13.55
C ALA A 119 9.39 -8.22 12.49
N LYS A 120 8.64 -9.24 12.93
CA LYS A 120 7.62 -9.85 12.07
C LYS A 120 6.45 -8.86 12.00
N CYS A 121 6.42 -8.04 10.96
CA CYS A 121 5.14 -7.63 10.41
C CYS A 121 4.55 -8.89 9.78
N ILE A 122 3.38 -9.31 10.28
CA ILE A 122 2.56 -10.35 9.65
C ILE A 122 1.99 -9.75 8.35
#